data_AF-A0A958SPJ6-F1
#
_entry.id   AF-A0A958SPJ6-F1
#
_cell.length_a   1.000
_cell.length_b   1.000
_cell.length_c   1.000
_cell.angle_alpha   90.00
_cell.angle_beta   90.00
_cell.angle_gamma   90.00
#
_symmetry.space_group_name_H-M   'P 1'
#
loop_
_entity.id
_entity.type
_entity.pdbx_description
1 polymer ?
#
loop_
_entity_poly.entity_id
_entity_poly.type
_entity_poly.pdbx_seq_one_letter_code
_entity_poly.pdbx_strand_id
1 'polypeptide(L)'
;FIGECKFWKGAKSISSTIDQILKYSTWRDTVGAIIFFVRNKDLTRVLKLVESKVKEHSKYKRFNGMKDKHIFNFEFSSSGNSALELKIMFYHIPK
;
A
#
# COMPACT_ATOMS: atom_id res chain seq x y z
N PHE A 1 9.01 12.14 -2.24
CA PHE A 1 7.77 11.54 -1.71
C PHE A 1 6.83 11.31 -2.87
N ILE A 2 6.14 10.16 -2.91
CA ILE A 2 5.15 9.84 -3.95
C ILE A 2 3.84 9.33 -3.34
N GLY A 3 2.71 9.72 -3.92
CA GLY A 3 1.39 9.32 -3.44
C GLY A 3 0.49 8.83 -4.56
N GLU A 4 -0.35 7.82 -4.27
CA GLU A 4 -1.38 7.33 -5.19
C GLU A 4 -2.72 7.18 -4.44
N CYS A 5 -3.82 7.51 -5.11
CA CYS A 5 -5.16 7.31 -4.59
C CYS A 5 -5.98 6.45 -5.54
N LYS A 6 -6.65 5.40 -5.04
CA LYS A 6 -7.47 4.49 -5.85
C LYS A 6 -8.76 4.12 -5.14
N PHE A 7 -9.81 3.85 -5.91
CA PHE A 7 -10.94 3.10 -5.38
C PHE A 7 -10.57 1.62 -5.26
N TRP A 8 -10.91 1.01 -4.12
CA TRP A 8 -10.72 -0.41 -3.89
C TRP A 8 -11.55 -1.23 -4.88
N LYS A 9 -10.88 -2.12 -5.62
CA LYS A 9 -11.49 -3.04 -6.58
C LYS A 9 -11.18 -4.51 -6.28
N GLY A 10 -10.76 -4.81 -5.06
CA GLY A 10 -10.37 -6.16 -4.62
C GLY A 10 -8.85 -6.33 -4.44
N ALA A 11 -8.43 -7.49 -3.94
CA ALA A 11 -7.05 -7.74 -3.52
C ALA A 11 -6.01 -7.50 -4.64
N LYS A 12 -6.33 -7.83 -5.90
CA LYS A 12 -5.42 -7.57 -7.04
C LYS A 12 -5.07 -6.09 -7.20
N SER A 13 -5.96 -5.19 -6.80
CA SER A 13 -5.71 -3.74 -6.87
C SER A 13 -4.60 -3.28 -5.91
N ILE A 14 -4.29 -4.04 -4.86
CA ILE A 14 -3.16 -3.74 -3.96
C ILE A 14 -1.84 -3.88 -4.73
N SER A 15 -1.55 -5.10 -5.23
CA SER A 15 -0.30 -5.40 -5.91
C SER A 15 -0.08 -4.48 -7.11
N SER A 16 -1.11 -4.29 -7.95
CA SER A 16 -1.00 -3.40 -9.11
C SER A 16 -0.71 -1.94 -8.74
N THR A 17 -1.22 -1.46 -7.60
CA THR A 17 -0.98 -0.08 -7.15
C THR A 17 0.42 0.07 -6.55
N ILE A 18 0.92 -0.97 -5.87
CA ILE A 18 2.31 -1.02 -5.39
C ILE A 18 3.27 -1.02 -6.59
N ASP A 19 3.02 -1.87 -7.59
CA ASP A 19 3.79 -1.89 -8.84
C ASP A 19 3.80 -0.50 -9.50
N GLN A 20 2.64 0.16 -9.56
CA GLN A 20 2.51 1.50 -10.11
C GLN A 20 3.36 2.52 -9.34
N ILE A 21 3.27 2.56 -8.00
CA ILE A 21 4.08 3.48 -7.19
C ILE A 21 5.56 3.20 -7.35
N LEU A 22 5.99 1.94 -7.28
CA LEU A 22 7.41 1.60 -7.37
C LEU A 22 7.99 1.96 -8.75
N LYS A 23 7.20 1.78 -9.82
CA LYS A 23 7.60 2.17 -11.17
C LYS A 23 7.81 3.67 -11.34
N TYR A 24 7.01 4.49 -10.67
CA TYR A 24 7.12 5.95 -10.73
C TYR A 24 8.04 6.55 -9.67
N SER A 25 8.37 5.80 -8.63
CA SER A 25 9.30 6.24 -7.59
C SER A 25 10.71 6.38 -8.16
N THR A 26 11.38 7.47 -7.80
CA THR A 26 12.78 7.72 -8.13
C THR A 26 13.68 7.46 -6.92
N TRP A 27 15.01 7.50 -7.11
CA TRP A 27 15.97 7.39 -6.00
C TRP A 27 15.80 8.48 -4.93
N ARG A 28 15.13 9.60 -5.24
CA ARG A 28 14.81 10.67 -4.29
C ARG A 28 13.56 10.35 -3.44
N ASP A 29 12.76 9.38 -3.85
CA ASP A 29 11.52 9.00 -3.17
C ASP A 29 11.81 7.89 -2.16
N THR A 30 12.01 8.29 -0.90
CA THR A 30 12.24 7.37 0.21
C THR A 30 10.97 7.05 1.00
N VAL A 31 9.91 7.84 0.82
CA VAL A 31 8.60 7.67 1.47
C VAL A 31 7.48 7.75 0.43
N GLY A 32 6.53 6.84 0.51
CA GLY A 32 5.33 6.81 -0.32
C GLY A 32 4.04 6.54 0.45
N ALA A 33 2.92 6.89 -0.17
CA ALA A 33 1.59 6.67 0.41
C ALA A 33 0.59 6.14 -0.65
N ILE A 34 -0.21 5.15 -0.28
CA ILE A 34 -1.37 4.70 -1.05
C ILE A 34 -2.62 4.92 -0.22
N ILE A 35 -3.62 5.57 -0.80
CA ILE A 35 -4.96 5.69 -0.22
C ILE A 35 -5.94 4.85 -1.04
N PHE A 36 -6.58 3.88 -0.39
CA PHE A 36 -7.70 3.13 -0.95
C PHE A 36 -9.03 3.62 -0.39
N PHE A 37 -9.90 4.07 -1.29
CA PHE A 37 -11.30 4.38 -0.98
C PHE A 37 -12.16 3.13 -1.09
N VAL A 38 -12.77 2.71 0.01
CA VAL A 38 -13.53 1.46 0.12
C VAL A 38 -15.02 1.78 0.23
N ARG A 39 -15.78 1.49 -0.85
CA ARG A 39 -17.27 1.55 -0.83
C ARG A 39 -17.92 0.27 -0.27
N ASN A 40 -17.13 -0.76 0.03
CA ASN A 40 -17.62 -2.03 0.55
C ASN A 40 -18.01 -1.88 2.03
N LYS A 41 -19.10 -2.53 2.46
CA LYS A 41 -19.56 -2.52 3.86
C LYS A 41 -18.58 -3.25 4.79
N ASP A 42 -17.81 -4.22 4.28
CA ASP A 42 -16.89 -5.02 5.10
C ASP A 42 -15.44 -4.55 4.95
N LEU A 43 -15.12 -3.40 5.57
CA LEU A 43 -13.75 -2.88 5.65
C LEU A 43 -12.84 -3.83 6.44
N THR A 44 -13.35 -4.49 7.48
CA THR A 44 -12.58 -5.41 8.33
C THR A 44 -11.98 -6.56 7.52
N ARG A 45 -12.76 -7.16 6.61
CA ARG A 45 -12.26 -8.19 5.69
C ARG A 45 -11.19 -7.66 4.75
N VAL A 46 -11.32 -6.42 4.27
CA VAL A 46 -10.28 -5.77 3.46
C VAL A 46 -8.99 -5.69 4.26
N LEU A 47 -9.02 -5.12 5.47
CA LEU A 47 -7.85 -4.93 6.33
C LEU A 47 -7.13 -6.25 6.65
N LYS A 48 -7.88 -7.33 6.93
CA LYS A 48 -7.31 -8.67 7.18
C LYS A 48 -6.54 -9.25 5.99
N LEU A 49 -6.89 -8.85 4.76
CA LEU A 49 -6.25 -9.33 3.53
C LEU A 49 -5.03 -8.50 3.13
N VAL A 50 -4.91 -7.27 3.61
CA VAL A 50 -3.84 -6.34 3.18
C VAL A 50 -2.48 -6.92 3.50
N GLU A 51 -2.25 -7.30 4.75
CA GLU A 51 -0.91 -7.73 5.20
C GLU A 51 -0.45 -8.98 4.45
N SER A 52 -1.31 -9.99 4.28
CA SER A 52 -0.95 -11.21 3.55
C SER A 52 -0.67 -10.90 2.07
N LYS A 53 -1.51 -10.08 1.42
CA LYS A 53 -1.35 -9.74 0.00
C LYS A 53 -0.17 -8.85 -0.28
N VAL A 54 0.18 -7.95 0.63
CA VAL A 54 1.37 -7.10 0.51
C VAL A 54 2.65 -7.91 0.66
N LYS A 55 2.68 -8.87 1.59
CA LYS A 55 3.85 -9.76 1.80
C LYS A 55 4.15 -10.66 0.61
N GLU A 56 3.15 -10.96 -0.23
CA GLU A 56 3.32 -11.71 -1.48
C GLU A 56 4.02 -10.92 -2.59
N HIS A 57 4.18 -9.60 -2.45
CA HIS A 57 4.77 -8.75 -3.48
C HIS A 57 6.28 -8.99 -3.60
N SER A 58 6.80 -9.18 -4.81
CA SER A 58 8.21 -9.54 -5.06
C SER A 58 9.22 -8.54 -4.49
N LYS A 59 8.84 -7.27 -4.41
CA LYS A 59 9.67 -6.18 -3.86
C LYS A 59 9.50 -5.95 -2.36
N TYR A 60 8.62 -6.68 -1.68
CA TYR A 60 8.40 -6.56 -0.24
C TYR A 60 9.67 -6.89 0.55
N LYS A 61 9.99 -6.09 1.57
CA LYS A 61 11.09 -6.34 2.50
C LYS A 61 10.60 -6.63 3.92
N ARG A 62 9.81 -5.72 4.48
CA ARG A 62 9.42 -5.77 5.90
C ARG A 62 8.08 -5.11 6.15
N PHE A 63 7.38 -5.58 7.18
CA PHE A 63 6.25 -4.90 7.79
C PHE A 63 6.73 -4.12 9.01
N ASN A 64 6.52 -2.81 9.02
CA ASN A 64 6.94 -1.90 10.10
C ASN A 64 5.81 -1.64 11.11
N GLY A 65 4.73 -2.43 11.04
CA GLY A 65 3.58 -2.32 11.94
C GLY A 65 2.49 -1.38 11.43
N MET A 66 1.55 -1.08 12.31
CA MET A 66 0.40 -0.22 12.04
C MET A 66 0.48 1.03 12.89
N LYS A 67 0.23 2.20 12.31
CA LYS A 67 0.08 3.44 13.08
C LYS A 67 -1.33 3.57 13.67
N ASP A 68 -2.31 3.01 12.97
CA ASP A 68 -3.72 2.90 13.35
C ASP A 68 -4.32 1.67 12.61
N LYS A 69 -5.52 1.22 12.98
CA LYS A 69 -6.26 0.09 12.38
C LYS A 69 -6.40 0.18 10.86
N HIS A 70 -6.27 1.37 10.28
CA HIS A 70 -6.43 1.62 8.85
C HIS A 70 -5.13 1.97 8.13
N ILE A 71 -4.00 2.08 8.84
CA ILE A 71 -2.73 2.57 8.30
C ILE A 71 -1.64 1.53 8.53
N PHE A 72 -1.25 0.86 7.46
CA PHE A 72 -0.18 -0.13 7.45
C PHE A 72 1.11 0.49 6.95
N ASN A 73 2.23 0.21 7.61
CA ASN A 73 3.55 0.66 7.19
C ASN A 73 4.39 -0.53 6.71
N PHE A 74 4.89 -0.45 5.49
CA PHE A 74 5.72 -1.47 4.86
C PHE A 74 7.00 -0.87 4.31
N GLU A 75 8.00 -1.72 4.09
CA GLU A 75 9.23 -1.36 3.40
C GLU A 75 9.34 -2.18 2.12
N PHE A 76 9.68 -1.53 1.01
CA PHE A 76 9.91 -2.14 -0.28
C PHE A 76 11.32 -1.85 -0.81
N SER A 77 11.86 -2.76 -1.60
CA SER A 77 13.01 -2.47 -2.47
C SER A 77 12.59 -1.49 -3.57
N SER A 78 13.36 -0.42 -3.74
CA SER A 78 13.18 0.57 -4.81
C SER A 78 14.41 0.60 -5.74
N SER A 79 14.51 1.60 -6.61
CA SER A 79 15.58 1.76 -7.59
C SER A 79 16.99 1.61 -6.97
N GLY A 80 17.82 0.74 -7.55
CA GLY A 80 19.14 0.40 -7.02
C GLY A 80 19.09 -0.33 -5.67
N ASN A 81 19.92 0.12 -4.71
CA ASN A 81 19.98 -0.41 -3.33
C ASN A 81 19.09 0.38 -2.34
N SER A 82 18.23 1.27 -2.84
CA SER A 82 17.36 2.10 -1.98
C SER A 82 16.13 1.33 -1.47
N ALA A 83 15.51 1.88 -0.43
CA ALA A 83 14.25 1.38 0.12
C ALA A 83 13.19 2.48 0.11
N LEU A 84 11.94 2.07 -0.09
CA LEU A 84 10.76 2.94 0.00
C LEU A 84 9.93 2.52 1.21
N GLU A 85 9.76 3.43 2.17
CA GLU A 85 8.75 3.30 3.22
C GLU A 85 7.37 3.60 2.62
N LEU A 86 6.46 2.62 2.61
CA LEU A 86 5.15 2.73 1.97
C LEU A 86 4.04 2.61 3.02
N LYS A 87 3.26 3.69 3.16
CA LYS A 87 2.06 3.73 4.00
C LYS A 87 0.83 3.41 3.16
N ILE A 88 0.12 2.34 3.49
CA ILE A 88 -1.13 1.97 2.81
C ILE A 88 -2.30 2.24 3.74
N MET A 89 -3.22 3.07 3.29
CA MET A 89 -4.34 3.60 4.06
C MET A 89 -5.67 3.20 3.43
N PHE A 90 -6.66 2.88 4.25
CA PHE A 90 -8.01 2.50 3.80
C PHE A 90 -9.06 3.37 4.46
N TYR A 91 -9.89 4.03 3.64
CA TYR A 91 -10.99 4.85 4.15
C TYR A 91 -12.31 4.37 3.58
N HIS A 92 -13.27 4.14 4.46
CA HIS A 92 -14.65 3.89 4.04
C HIS A 92 -15.25 5.19 3.50
N ILE A 93 -15.95 5.10 2.38
CA ILE A 93 -16.68 6.22 1.80
C ILE A 93 -18.12 5.80 1.51
N PRO A 94 -19.11 6.66 1.80
CA PRO A 94 -20.49 6.40 1.42
C PRO A 94 -20.60 6.25 -0.10
N LYS A 95 -21.61 5.50 -0.53
CA LYS A 95 -21.94 5.33 -1.95
C LYS A 95 -22.57 6.58 -2.52
#